data_AF-A0A2Z2NGD7-F1
#
_entry.id   AF-A0A2Z2NGD7-F1
#
_cell.length_a   1.000
_cell.length_b   1.000
_cell.length_c   1.000
_cell.angle_alpha   90.00
_cell.angle_beta   90.00
_cell.angle_gamma   90.00
#
_symmetry.space_group_name_H-M   'P 1'
#
loop_
_entity.id
_entity.type
_entity.pdbx_description
1 polymer ?
#
loop_
_entity_poly.entity_id
_entity_poly.type
_entity_poly.pdbx_seq_one_letter_code
_entity_poly.pdbx_strand_id
1 'polypeptide(L)'
;MHYIATQEAAFWFQEYYLSFPELENDPLLGVLMRLHANACRITSEIIHLIKGGYPDGALARWRTLFEISVTCLIIHKYGKSAAVDYIRHGYIKNVEGIEEYQKTAEKMEVEPYTDKELEDALELKEALSEGEIHWHWARKFTGYSKLEKLRGHVNLDGWSHYYKLASRNIHADYSEMKTLLGMEEAKEDLLLIGQSNSGMTLPAHATAIMLNQITNCFLTAYIQEEKIALDYTKSILFMKLLTKYEDDVGREFSNCQ
;
A
#
# COMPACT_ATOMS: atom_id res chain seq x y z
N MET A 1 -9.17 10.92 -14.77
CA MET A 1 -10.05 9.79 -15.14
C MET A 1 -9.59 8.47 -14.52
N HIS A 2 -8.30 8.14 -14.54
CA HIS A 2 -7.75 6.93 -13.90
C HIS A 2 -8.33 6.62 -12.51
N TYR A 3 -8.20 7.55 -11.55
CA TYR A 3 -8.66 7.36 -10.17
C TYR A 3 -10.17 7.09 -10.05
N ILE A 4 -11.00 7.80 -10.82
CA ILE A 4 -12.46 7.63 -10.79
C ILE A 4 -12.83 6.24 -11.31
N ALA A 5 -12.22 5.80 -12.41
CA ALA A 5 -12.44 4.48 -12.98
C ALA A 5 -12.03 3.37 -12.00
N THR A 6 -10.97 3.56 -11.21
CA THR A 6 -10.58 2.64 -10.14
C THR A 6 -11.65 2.55 -9.04
N GLN A 7 -12.24 3.67 -8.63
CA GLN A 7 -13.31 3.68 -7.61
C GLN A 7 -14.59 3.01 -8.13
N GLU A 8 -14.97 3.28 -9.37
CA GLU A 8 -16.13 2.64 -10.02
C GLU A 8 -15.93 1.12 -10.16
N ALA A 9 -14.73 0.69 -10.56
CA ALA A 9 -14.36 -0.72 -10.57
C ALA A 9 -14.48 -1.31 -9.16
N ALA A 10 -13.96 -0.63 -8.14
CA ALA A 10 -14.01 -1.10 -6.76
C ALA A 10 -15.45 -1.41 -6.31
N PHE A 11 -16.36 -0.46 -6.54
CA PHE A 11 -17.76 -0.59 -6.17
C PHE A 11 -18.42 -1.77 -6.87
N TRP A 12 -18.30 -1.84 -8.19
CA TRP A 12 -18.92 -2.92 -8.97
C TRP A 12 -18.40 -4.30 -8.57
N PHE A 13 -17.08 -4.45 -8.41
CA PHE A 13 -16.46 -5.73 -8.08
C PHE A 13 -16.73 -6.16 -6.64
N GLN A 14 -16.82 -5.21 -5.72
CA GLN A 14 -17.26 -5.49 -4.36
C GLN A 14 -18.68 -6.06 -4.35
N GLU A 15 -19.64 -5.43 -5.02
CA GLU A 15 -21.01 -5.96 -5.13
C GLU A 15 -21.03 -7.33 -5.84
N TYR A 16 -20.27 -7.48 -6.92
CA TYR A 16 -20.18 -8.72 -7.66
C TYR A 16 -19.66 -9.87 -6.79
N TYR A 17 -18.51 -9.70 -6.13
CA TYR A 17 -17.94 -10.77 -5.31
C TYR A 17 -18.80 -11.08 -4.08
N LEU A 18 -19.39 -10.06 -3.44
CA LEU A 18 -20.28 -10.26 -2.29
C LEU A 18 -21.65 -10.85 -2.67
N SER A 19 -21.98 -10.94 -3.97
CA SER A 19 -23.15 -11.68 -4.43
C SER A 19 -22.99 -13.20 -4.32
N PHE A 20 -21.77 -13.70 -4.09
CA PHE A 20 -21.45 -15.10 -3.84
C PHE A 20 -21.31 -15.34 -2.33
N PRO A 21 -22.25 -16.06 -1.67
CA PRO A 21 -22.23 -16.26 -0.21
C PRO A 21 -20.94 -16.89 0.33
N GLU A 22 -20.32 -17.78 -0.45
CA GLU A 22 -19.05 -18.43 -0.10
C GLU A 22 -17.85 -17.46 -0.03
N LEU A 23 -17.98 -16.27 -0.64
CA LEU A 23 -16.94 -15.23 -0.66
C LEU A 23 -17.14 -14.16 0.42
N GLU A 24 -18.28 -14.12 1.11
CA GLU A 24 -18.62 -13.07 2.08
C GLU A 24 -17.56 -12.92 3.19
N ASN A 25 -17.06 -14.06 3.70
CA ASN A 25 -16.02 -14.12 4.73
C ASN A 25 -14.69 -14.63 4.20
N ASP A 26 -14.45 -14.50 2.89
CA ASP A 26 -13.23 -15.02 2.29
C ASP A 26 -11.99 -14.18 2.67
N PRO A 27 -10.95 -14.80 3.28
CA PRO A 27 -9.76 -14.07 3.72
C PRO A 27 -8.99 -13.37 2.59
N LEU A 28 -8.89 -13.99 1.41
CA LEU A 28 -8.14 -13.43 0.29
C LEU A 28 -8.84 -12.17 -0.22
N LEU A 29 -10.12 -12.32 -0.53
CA LEU A 29 -10.94 -11.22 -1.01
C LEU A 29 -11.02 -10.10 0.04
N GLY A 30 -11.28 -10.44 1.31
CA GLY A 30 -11.36 -9.48 2.40
C GLY A 30 -10.09 -8.66 2.58
N VAL A 31 -8.91 -9.27 2.45
CA VAL A 31 -7.63 -8.55 2.53
C VAL A 31 -7.42 -7.67 1.29
N LEU A 32 -7.59 -8.21 0.08
CA LEU A 32 -7.40 -7.45 -1.16
C LEU A 32 -8.36 -6.27 -1.26
N MET A 33 -9.62 -6.42 -0.85
CA MET A 33 -10.60 -5.33 -0.77
C MET A 33 -10.17 -4.22 0.19
N ARG A 34 -9.71 -4.57 1.40
CA ARG A 34 -9.25 -3.59 2.39
C ARG A 34 -7.99 -2.86 1.92
N LEU A 35 -7.04 -3.58 1.33
CA LEU A 35 -5.82 -2.99 0.77
C LEU A 35 -6.15 -2.07 -0.42
N HIS A 36 -7.08 -2.47 -1.28
CA HIS A 36 -7.57 -1.64 -2.38
C HIS A 36 -8.27 -0.37 -1.90
N ALA A 37 -9.19 -0.48 -0.93
CA ALA A 37 -9.84 0.68 -0.34
C ALA A 37 -8.84 1.65 0.30
N ASN A 38 -7.82 1.12 1.00
CA ASN A 38 -6.73 1.90 1.55
C ASN A 38 -5.92 2.60 0.44
N ALA A 39 -5.59 1.89 -0.63
CA ALA A 39 -4.88 2.42 -1.79
C ALA A 39 -5.64 3.57 -2.47
N CYS A 40 -6.98 3.45 -2.61
CA CYS A 40 -7.82 4.53 -3.11
C CYS A 40 -7.73 5.77 -2.21
N ARG A 41 -7.85 5.60 -0.88
CA ARG A 41 -7.74 6.71 0.07
C ARG A 41 -6.37 7.41 -0.01
N ILE A 42 -5.28 6.64 -0.01
CA ILE A 42 -3.92 7.17 -0.15
C ILE A 42 -3.75 7.88 -1.50
N THR A 43 -4.31 7.35 -2.58
CA THR A 43 -4.30 8.03 -3.89
C THR A 43 -5.03 9.37 -3.85
N SER A 44 -6.17 9.45 -3.15
CA SER A 44 -6.87 10.72 -2.92
C SER A 44 -6.01 11.74 -2.17
N GLU A 45 -5.27 11.32 -1.14
CA GLU A 45 -4.32 12.17 -0.41
C GLU A 45 -3.20 12.66 -1.32
N ILE A 46 -2.64 11.79 -2.15
CA ILE A 46 -1.60 12.12 -3.13
C ILE A 46 -2.11 13.15 -4.15
N ILE A 47 -3.31 12.94 -4.72
CA ILE A 47 -3.93 13.87 -5.66
C ILE A 47 -4.14 15.24 -5.00
N HIS A 48 -4.56 15.27 -3.72
CA HIS A 48 -4.72 16.51 -2.98
C HIS A 48 -3.38 17.24 -2.79
N LEU A 49 -2.31 16.52 -2.44
CA LEU A 49 -0.97 17.08 -2.27
C LEU A 49 -0.40 17.62 -3.58
N ILE A 50 -0.56 16.88 -4.69
CA ILE A 50 -0.18 17.34 -6.03
C ILE A 50 -0.93 18.63 -6.37
N LYS A 51 -2.26 18.66 -6.22
CA LYS A 51 -3.07 19.87 -6.47
C LYS A 51 -2.69 21.04 -5.57
N GLY A 52 -2.20 20.77 -4.36
CA GLY A 52 -1.75 21.77 -3.42
C GLY A 52 -0.31 22.24 -3.62
N GLY A 53 0.42 21.72 -4.63
CA GLY A 53 1.82 22.10 -4.86
C GLY A 53 2.83 21.45 -3.92
N TYR A 54 2.56 20.25 -3.42
CA TYR A 54 3.42 19.52 -2.47
C TYR A 54 3.91 18.19 -3.05
N PRO A 55 4.82 18.20 -4.04
CA PRO A 55 5.32 16.99 -4.72
C PRO A 55 6.08 16.04 -3.78
N ASP A 56 6.89 16.56 -2.85
CA ASP A 56 7.63 15.76 -1.87
C ASP A 56 6.70 15.07 -0.88
N GLY A 57 5.67 15.78 -0.41
CA GLY A 57 4.62 15.19 0.41
C GLY A 57 3.82 14.12 -0.34
N ALA A 58 3.54 14.36 -1.62
CA ALA A 58 2.89 13.39 -2.49
C ALA A 58 3.75 12.13 -2.67
N LEU A 59 5.05 12.27 -2.90
CA LEU A 59 5.98 11.14 -3.02
C LEU A 59 6.10 10.37 -1.70
N ALA A 60 6.10 11.07 -0.56
CA ALA A 60 6.07 10.44 0.76
C ALA A 60 4.84 9.54 0.95
N ARG A 61 3.66 9.98 0.49
CA ARG A 61 2.43 9.17 0.52
C ARG A 61 2.45 8.04 -0.51
N TRP A 62 3.06 8.27 -1.66
CA TRP A 62 3.29 7.22 -2.66
C TRP A 62 4.10 6.04 -2.08
N ARG A 63 5.03 6.28 -1.14
CA ARG A 63 5.75 5.19 -0.45
C ARG A 63 4.81 4.19 0.22
N THR A 64 3.78 4.66 0.92
CA THR A 64 2.76 3.79 1.52
C THR A 64 2.01 3.01 0.44
N LEU A 65 1.67 3.66 -0.68
CA LEU A 65 1.02 3.00 -1.81
C LEU A 65 1.91 1.90 -2.43
N PHE A 66 3.22 2.14 -2.53
CA PHE A 66 4.20 1.15 -2.98
C PHE A 66 4.32 -0.05 -2.02
N GLU A 67 4.32 0.18 -0.71
CA GLU A 67 4.33 -0.92 0.27
C GLU A 67 3.04 -1.77 0.19
N ILE A 68 1.90 -1.12 -0.06
CA ILE A 68 0.62 -1.81 -0.32
C ILE A 68 0.71 -2.64 -1.60
N SER A 69 1.28 -2.12 -2.70
CA SER A 69 1.39 -2.87 -3.95
C SER A 69 2.25 -4.12 -3.81
N VAL A 70 3.40 -4.03 -3.12
CA VAL A 70 4.24 -5.20 -2.80
C VAL A 70 3.45 -6.25 -2.01
N THR A 71 2.69 -5.81 -1.01
CA THR A 71 1.87 -6.68 -0.18
C THR A 71 0.77 -7.36 -1.00
N CYS A 72 0.02 -6.60 -1.81
CA CYS A 72 -1.02 -7.11 -2.70
C CYS A 72 -0.48 -8.17 -3.67
N LEU A 73 0.68 -7.90 -4.31
CA LEU A 73 1.28 -8.83 -5.27
C LEU A 73 1.69 -10.15 -4.62
N ILE A 74 2.23 -10.13 -3.40
CA ILE A 74 2.56 -11.36 -2.68
C ILE A 74 1.28 -12.12 -2.32
N ILE A 75 0.28 -11.44 -1.77
CA ILE A 75 -0.99 -12.07 -1.37
C ILE A 75 -1.72 -12.65 -2.58
N HIS A 76 -1.74 -11.93 -3.70
CA HIS A 76 -2.32 -12.40 -4.95
C HIS A 76 -1.59 -13.64 -5.50
N LYS A 77 -0.25 -13.63 -5.46
CA LYS A 77 0.60 -14.75 -5.93
C LYS A 77 0.46 -16.03 -5.12
N TYR A 78 0.22 -15.93 -3.81
CA TYR A 78 0.14 -17.08 -2.89
C TYR A 78 -1.27 -17.38 -2.37
N GLY A 79 -2.24 -16.57 -2.81
CA GLY A 79 -3.66 -16.73 -2.56
C GLY A 79 -4.04 -16.74 -1.08
N LYS A 80 -5.10 -17.50 -0.78
CA LYS A 80 -5.76 -17.53 0.52
C LYS A 80 -4.84 -17.83 1.70
N SER A 81 -3.85 -18.69 1.50
CA SER A 81 -2.89 -19.05 2.57
C SER A 81 -2.07 -17.84 3.03
N ALA A 82 -1.59 -17.01 2.11
CA ALA A 82 -0.85 -15.80 2.44
C ALA A 82 -1.75 -14.71 3.03
N ALA A 83 -3.01 -14.62 2.59
CA ALA A 83 -3.97 -13.70 3.18
C ALA A 83 -4.28 -14.03 4.65
N VAL A 84 -4.43 -15.32 4.99
CA VAL A 84 -4.62 -15.76 6.38
C VAL A 84 -3.41 -15.39 7.25
N ASP A 85 -2.19 -15.67 6.79
CA ASP A 85 -0.98 -15.29 7.53
C ASP A 85 -0.82 -13.76 7.63
N TYR A 86 -1.26 -13.00 6.61
CA TYR A 86 -1.27 -11.54 6.67
C TYR A 86 -2.24 -11.01 7.74
N ILE A 87 -3.45 -11.58 7.84
CA ILE A 87 -4.41 -11.24 8.90
C ILE A 87 -3.82 -11.56 10.28
N ARG A 88 -3.24 -12.75 10.43
CA ARG A 88 -2.53 -13.21 11.64
C ARG A 88 -1.44 -12.23 12.07
N HIS A 89 -0.66 -11.72 11.12
CA HIS A 89 0.34 -10.68 11.38
C HIS A 89 -0.28 -9.38 11.89
N GLY A 90 -1.43 -8.97 11.36
CA GLY A 90 -2.16 -7.81 11.85
C GLY A 90 -2.50 -7.92 13.35
N TYR A 91 -2.97 -9.08 13.80
CA TYR A 91 -3.25 -9.32 15.22
C TYR A 91 -1.97 -9.25 16.09
N ILE A 92 -0.86 -9.85 15.63
CA ILE A 92 0.43 -9.75 16.34
C ILE A 92 0.89 -8.30 16.47
N LYS A 93 0.80 -7.52 15.38
CA LYS A 93 1.16 -6.09 15.38
C LYS A 93 0.26 -5.27 16.31
N ASN A 94 -1.02 -5.63 16.44
CA ASN A 94 -1.93 -4.97 17.40
C ASN A 94 -1.49 -5.22 18.85
N VAL A 95 -1.07 -6.45 19.18
CA VAL A 95 -0.54 -6.74 20.53
C VAL A 95 0.75 -5.96 20.79
N GLU A 96 1.66 -5.87 19.81
CA GLU A 96 2.86 -5.02 19.95
C GLU A 96 2.51 -3.54 20.18
N GLY A 97 1.41 -3.05 19.58
CA GLY A 97 0.87 -1.72 19.85
C GLY A 97 0.31 -1.57 21.26
N ILE A 98 -0.37 -2.59 21.79
CA ILE A 98 -0.83 -2.64 23.18
C ILE A 98 0.37 -2.61 24.14
N GLU A 99 1.41 -3.38 23.87
CA GLU A 99 2.64 -3.39 24.67
C GLU A 99 3.30 -2.00 24.71
N GLU A 100 3.34 -1.30 23.57
CA GLU A 100 3.91 0.06 23.50
C GLU A 100 3.02 1.11 24.19
N TYR A 101 1.70 1.01 24.02
CA TYR A 101 0.75 1.83 24.75
C TYR A 101 0.96 1.67 26.26
N GLN A 102 1.02 0.43 26.76
CA GLN A 102 1.18 0.15 28.18
C GLN A 102 2.48 0.74 28.76
N LYS A 103 3.60 0.64 28.03
CA LYS A 103 4.88 1.21 28.45
C LYS A 103 4.85 2.73 28.61
N THR A 104 3.97 3.40 27.88
CA THR A 104 3.93 4.87 27.78
C THR A 104 2.70 5.49 28.44
N ALA A 105 1.70 4.69 28.82
CA ALA A 105 0.42 5.13 29.36
C ALA A 105 0.56 6.11 30.53
N GLU A 106 1.39 5.78 31.53
CA GLU A 106 1.64 6.64 32.69
C GLU A 106 2.22 8.01 32.28
N LYS A 107 3.22 8.01 31.38
CA LYS A 107 3.86 9.24 30.90
C LYS A 107 2.95 10.10 30.03
N MET A 108 2.00 9.45 29.34
CA MET A 108 1.01 10.11 28.49
C MET A 108 -0.26 10.49 29.26
N GLU A 109 -0.34 10.19 30.55
CA GLU A 109 -1.50 10.47 31.42
C GLU A 109 -2.80 9.84 30.88
N VAL A 110 -2.71 8.64 30.32
CA VAL A 110 -3.85 7.85 29.83
C VAL A 110 -4.05 6.59 30.66
N GLU A 111 -5.30 6.10 30.71
CA GLU A 111 -5.63 4.89 31.47
C GLU A 111 -4.89 3.68 30.89
N PRO A 112 -4.07 2.96 31.69
CA PRO A 112 -3.39 1.76 31.25
C PRO A 112 -4.37 0.59 31.05
N TYR A 113 -3.95 -0.41 30.29
CA TYR A 113 -4.65 -1.69 30.27
C TYR A 113 -4.51 -2.38 31.62
N THR A 114 -5.51 -3.17 31.99
CA THR A 114 -5.46 -4.03 33.16
C THR A 114 -4.47 -5.18 32.95
N ASP A 115 -3.94 -5.72 34.06
CA ASP A 115 -3.03 -6.88 34.00
C ASP A 115 -3.65 -8.06 33.24
N LYS A 116 -4.97 -8.25 33.35
CA LYS A 116 -5.67 -9.34 32.66
C LYS A 116 -5.74 -9.12 31.15
N GLU A 117 -6.05 -7.91 30.70
CA GLU A 117 -6.08 -7.59 29.27
C GLU A 117 -4.70 -7.74 28.62
N LEU A 118 -3.64 -7.40 29.35
CA LEU A 118 -2.26 -7.59 28.89
C LEU A 118 -1.91 -9.07 28.79
N GLU A 119 -2.23 -9.87 29.81
CA GLU A 119 -2.02 -11.32 29.80
C GLU A 119 -2.73 -11.97 28.61
N ASP A 120 -4.01 -11.66 28.40
CA ASP A 120 -4.79 -12.21 27.28
C ASP A 120 -4.21 -11.81 25.92
N ALA A 121 -3.73 -10.56 25.79
CA ALA A 121 -3.10 -10.09 24.56
C ALA A 121 -1.76 -10.81 24.28
N LEU A 122 -0.94 -11.03 25.31
CA LEU A 122 0.33 -11.74 25.20
C LEU A 122 0.13 -13.22 24.88
N GLU A 123 -0.85 -13.88 25.50
CA GLU A 123 -1.23 -15.26 25.18
C GLU A 123 -1.69 -15.38 23.72
N LEU A 124 -2.50 -14.43 23.23
CA LEU A 124 -2.91 -14.38 21.84
C LEU A 124 -1.69 -14.24 20.91
N LYS A 125 -0.73 -13.35 21.23
CA LYS A 125 0.48 -13.17 20.42
C LYS A 125 1.33 -14.43 20.38
N GLU A 126 1.49 -15.14 21.50
CA GLU A 126 2.25 -16.40 21.57
C GLU A 126 1.57 -17.51 20.74
N ALA A 127 0.25 -17.66 20.87
CA ALA A 127 -0.51 -18.62 20.08
C ALA A 127 -0.43 -18.31 18.58
N LEU A 128 -0.50 -17.01 18.21
CA LEU A 128 -0.37 -16.56 16.83
C LEU A 128 1.08 -16.47 16.35
N SER A 129 2.12 -16.53 17.18
CA SER A 129 3.50 -16.59 16.69
C SER A 129 4.01 -18.03 16.60
N GLU A 130 3.26 -18.99 17.16
CA GLU A 130 3.76 -20.36 17.41
C GLU A 130 5.07 -20.35 18.22
N GLY A 131 5.25 -19.34 19.09
CA GLY A 131 6.49 -19.13 19.86
C GLY A 131 7.67 -18.57 19.06
N GLU A 132 7.49 -18.20 17.79
CA GLU A 132 8.55 -17.58 17.00
C GLU A 132 8.70 -16.08 17.30
N ILE A 133 9.80 -15.70 17.97
CA ILE A 133 10.13 -14.30 18.33
C ILE A 133 10.12 -13.35 17.13
N HIS A 134 10.51 -13.83 15.95
CA HIS A 134 10.62 -13.01 14.72
C HIS A 134 9.70 -13.52 13.61
N TRP A 135 8.52 -14.01 13.99
CA TRP A 135 7.51 -14.46 13.06
C TRP A 135 7.11 -13.34 12.08
N HIS A 136 6.91 -13.70 10.80
CA HIS A 136 6.46 -12.76 9.79
C HIS A 136 5.68 -13.47 8.69
N TRP A 137 4.48 -12.97 8.36
CA TRP A 137 3.56 -13.59 7.41
C TRP A 137 4.19 -14.02 6.08
N ALA A 138 5.02 -13.16 5.48
CA ALA A 138 5.56 -13.43 4.15
C ALA A 138 6.69 -14.47 4.16
N ARG A 139 7.25 -14.81 5.33
CA ARG A 139 8.48 -15.62 5.41
C ARG A 139 8.26 -17.04 4.89
N LYS A 140 7.14 -17.65 5.24
CA LYS A 140 6.74 -19.00 4.78
C LYS A 140 6.64 -19.08 3.25
N PHE A 141 6.25 -18.00 2.58
CA PHE A 141 5.99 -17.98 1.13
C PHE A 141 7.20 -17.52 0.32
N THR A 142 7.95 -16.55 0.85
CA THR A 142 9.02 -15.87 0.12
C THR A 142 10.41 -16.20 0.63
N GLY A 143 10.54 -16.77 1.83
CA GLY A 143 11.80 -16.89 2.56
C GLY A 143 12.27 -15.59 3.21
N TYR A 144 11.52 -14.49 3.08
CA TYR A 144 11.93 -13.15 3.50
C TYR A 144 10.89 -12.44 4.36
N SER A 145 11.34 -11.47 5.16
CA SER A 145 10.47 -10.55 5.92
C SER A 145 10.76 -9.08 5.66
N LYS A 146 11.93 -8.74 5.11
CA LYS A 146 12.32 -7.36 4.83
C LYS A 146 11.72 -6.90 3.51
N LEU A 147 11.08 -5.73 3.51
CA LEU A 147 10.48 -5.13 2.30
C LEU A 147 11.42 -5.11 1.10
N GLU A 148 12.71 -4.81 1.31
CA GLU A 148 13.73 -4.82 0.27
C GLU A 148 13.80 -6.16 -0.49
N LYS A 149 13.66 -7.29 0.21
CA LYS A 149 13.65 -8.61 -0.40
C LYS A 149 12.28 -8.96 -0.97
N LEU A 150 11.22 -8.54 -0.29
CA LEU A 150 9.84 -8.77 -0.72
C LEU A 150 9.53 -8.07 -2.05
N ARG A 151 9.96 -6.82 -2.24
CA ARG A 151 9.76 -6.10 -3.51
C ARG A 151 10.46 -6.80 -4.67
N GLY A 152 11.65 -7.35 -4.46
CA GLY A 152 12.36 -8.12 -5.48
C GLY A 152 11.69 -9.43 -5.83
N HIS A 153 11.13 -10.09 -4.83
CA HIS A 153 10.34 -11.32 -5.01
C HIS A 153 9.11 -11.14 -5.91
N VAL A 154 8.58 -9.92 -6.01
CA VAL A 154 7.47 -9.53 -6.89
C VAL A 154 7.88 -8.61 -8.04
N ASN A 155 9.18 -8.61 -8.41
CA ASN A 155 9.72 -7.88 -9.55
C ASN A 155 9.55 -6.34 -9.48
N LEU A 156 9.51 -5.76 -8.29
CA LEU A 156 9.46 -4.32 -8.06
C LEU A 156 10.83 -3.72 -7.64
N ASP A 157 11.94 -4.44 -7.82
CA ASP A 157 13.28 -3.94 -7.48
C ASP A 157 13.70 -2.69 -8.25
N GLY A 158 13.22 -2.52 -9.49
CA GLY A 158 13.48 -1.33 -10.31
C GLY A 158 13.00 -0.03 -9.67
N TRP A 159 12.05 -0.10 -8.73
CA TRP A 159 11.52 1.05 -7.99
C TRP A 159 12.35 1.42 -6.76
N SER A 160 13.42 0.69 -6.46
CA SER A 160 14.22 0.88 -5.25
C SER A 160 14.81 2.29 -5.14
N HIS A 161 15.15 2.93 -6.26
CA HIS A 161 15.62 4.31 -6.28
C HIS A 161 14.53 5.30 -5.83
N TYR A 162 13.34 5.24 -6.43
CA TYR A 162 12.22 6.10 -6.05
C TYR A 162 11.72 5.83 -4.63
N TYR A 163 11.70 4.57 -4.19
CA TYR A 163 11.37 4.23 -2.80
C TYR A 163 12.37 4.86 -1.82
N LYS A 164 13.67 4.83 -2.14
CA LYS A 164 14.70 5.44 -1.30
C LYS A 164 14.58 6.97 -1.29
N LEU A 165 14.31 7.60 -2.44
CA LEU A 165 14.04 9.03 -2.55
C LEU A 165 12.83 9.45 -1.71
N ALA A 166 11.72 8.72 -1.83
CA ALA A 166 10.51 8.96 -1.04
C ALA A 166 10.75 8.88 0.47
N SER A 167 11.63 7.95 0.89
CA SER A 167 12.04 7.82 2.30
C SER A 167 13.01 8.92 2.74
N ARG A 168 13.77 9.52 1.84
CA ARG A 168 14.77 10.54 2.16
C ARG A 168 14.13 11.91 2.32
N ASN A 169 13.18 12.26 1.47
CA ASN A 169 12.50 13.57 1.51
C ASN A 169 11.63 13.77 2.77
N ILE A 170 11.34 12.70 3.52
CA ILE A 170 10.66 12.76 4.84
C ILE A 170 11.61 12.88 6.03
N HIS A 171 12.89 12.57 5.86
CA HIS A 171 13.90 12.71 6.90
C HIS A 171 14.63 14.02 6.69
N ALA A 172 14.76 14.84 7.73
CA ALA A 172 15.43 16.14 7.68
C ALA A 172 16.96 16.02 7.58
N ASP A 173 17.45 15.22 6.63
CA ASP A 173 18.86 15.10 6.31
C ASP A 173 19.35 16.35 5.57
N TYR A 174 20.53 16.85 5.95
CA TYR A 174 21.12 18.07 5.41
C TYR A 174 21.25 18.06 3.89
N SER A 175 21.54 16.90 3.29
CA SER A 175 21.77 16.79 1.84
C SER A 175 20.46 16.76 1.06
N GLU A 176 19.44 16.10 1.60
CA GLU A 176 18.17 15.85 0.92
C GLU A 176 17.27 17.09 0.89
N MET A 177 17.41 17.98 1.87
CA MET A 177 16.72 19.28 1.86
C MET A 177 17.17 20.20 0.70
N LYS A 178 18.28 19.87 0.01
CA LYS A 178 18.75 20.58 -1.18
C LYS A 178 18.20 20.01 -2.49
N THR A 179 17.58 18.83 -2.45
CA THR A 179 17.18 18.07 -3.64
C THR A 179 15.71 17.68 -3.60
N LEU A 180 14.88 18.55 -3.01
CA LEU A 180 13.43 18.37 -2.98
C LEU A 180 12.87 18.36 -4.40
N LEU A 181 11.85 17.53 -4.64
CA LEU A 181 11.13 17.48 -5.91
C LEU A 181 10.53 18.83 -6.26
N GLY A 182 10.05 19.59 -5.27
CA GLY A 182 9.53 20.95 -5.50
C GLY A 182 10.59 21.97 -5.94
N MET A 183 11.83 21.56 -6.15
CA MET A 183 12.93 22.38 -6.66
C MET A 183 13.60 21.76 -7.88
N GLU A 184 13.00 20.77 -8.54
CA GLU A 184 13.61 20.01 -9.65
C GLU A 184 14.06 20.91 -10.82
N GLU A 185 13.30 21.96 -11.13
CA GLU A 185 13.60 22.94 -12.19
C GLU A 185 14.36 24.18 -11.67
N ALA A 186 14.67 24.25 -10.37
CA ALA A 186 15.40 25.37 -9.79
C ALA A 186 16.87 25.38 -10.28
N LYS A 187 17.35 26.57 -10.70
CA LYS A 187 18.73 26.75 -11.20
C LYS A 187 19.70 27.26 -10.13
N GLU A 188 19.17 27.71 -9.00
CA GLU A 188 19.91 28.30 -7.89
C GLU A 188 19.59 27.53 -6.60
N ASP A 189 20.46 27.64 -5.61
CA ASP A 189 20.24 27.05 -4.29
C ASP A 189 19.16 27.86 -3.55
N LEU A 190 18.00 27.23 -3.33
CA LEU A 190 16.80 27.86 -2.75
C LEU A 190 16.34 27.12 -1.51
N LEU A 191 15.62 27.85 -0.64
CA LEU A 191 14.94 27.28 0.52
C LEU A 191 13.44 27.16 0.23
N LEU A 192 12.98 25.96 -0.10
CA LEU A 192 11.56 25.70 -0.32
C LEU A 192 10.81 25.64 1.03
N ILE A 193 9.96 26.63 1.27
CA ILE A 193 9.17 26.76 2.50
C ILE A 193 7.66 26.50 2.30
N GLY A 194 7.24 26.15 1.08
CA GLY A 194 5.83 26.08 0.74
C GLY A 194 5.55 25.38 -0.58
N GLN A 195 4.47 25.80 -1.23
CA GLN A 195 3.99 25.18 -2.47
C GLN A 195 4.96 25.41 -3.63
N SER A 196 5.01 24.43 -4.52
CA SER A 196 5.76 24.50 -5.77
C SER A 196 4.96 23.88 -6.91
N ASN A 197 5.18 24.38 -8.13
CA ASN A 197 4.65 23.80 -9.36
C ASN A 197 5.64 22.82 -10.04
N SER A 198 6.77 22.57 -9.39
CA SER A 198 7.88 21.70 -9.80
C SER A 198 7.66 20.24 -9.37
N GLY A 199 8.27 19.28 -10.09
CA GLY A 199 8.44 17.89 -9.64
C GLY A 199 7.18 17.06 -9.40
N MET A 200 6.05 17.42 -10.01
CA MET A 200 4.78 16.69 -9.84
C MET A 200 4.68 15.39 -10.65
N THR A 201 5.48 15.28 -11.71
CA THR A 201 5.43 14.16 -12.67
C THR A 201 5.66 12.81 -12.00
N LEU A 202 6.73 12.71 -11.20
CA LEU A 202 7.10 11.46 -10.54
C LEU A 202 6.00 10.94 -9.60
N PRO A 203 5.52 11.69 -8.59
CA PRO A 203 4.48 11.18 -7.68
C PRO A 203 3.16 10.90 -8.41
N ALA A 204 2.81 11.66 -9.45
CA ALA A 204 1.59 11.41 -10.21
C ALA A 204 1.64 10.09 -11.00
N HIS A 205 2.69 9.91 -11.80
CA HIS A 205 2.83 8.73 -12.65
C HIS A 205 3.06 7.46 -11.83
N ALA A 206 3.94 7.52 -10.82
CA ALA A 206 4.21 6.38 -9.95
C ALA A 206 2.97 5.95 -9.15
N THR A 207 2.08 6.90 -8.80
CA THR A 207 0.80 6.60 -8.15
C THR A 207 -0.17 5.89 -9.08
N ALA A 208 -0.26 6.32 -10.35
CA ALA A 208 -1.09 5.64 -11.33
C ALA A 208 -0.68 4.17 -11.50
N ILE A 209 0.63 3.91 -11.63
CA ILE A 209 1.17 2.55 -11.79
C ILE A 209 0.85 1.69 -10.56
N MET A 210 1.16 2.17 -9.35
CA MET A 210 0.94 1.37 -8.13
C MET A 210 -0.54 1.12 -7.86
N LEU A 211 -1.40 2.12 -8.10
CA LEU A 211 -2.85 1.94 -7.96
C LEU A 211 -3.35 0.89 -8.95
N ASN A 212 -2.95 0.97 -10.23
CA ASN A 212 -3.35 -0.01 -11.23
C ASN A 212 -2.93 -1.44 -10.84
N GLN A 213 -1.69 -1.62 -10.35
CA GLN A 213 -1.23 -2.92 -9.86
C GLN A 213 -2.10 -3.47 -8.71
N ILE A 214 -2.42 -2.62 -7.73
CA ILE A 214 -3.26 -3.00 -6.59
C ILE A 214 -4.68 -3.35 -7.04
N THR A 215 -5.25 -2.55 -7.94
CA THR A 215 -6.57 -2.81 -8.54
C THR A 215 -6.58 -4.13 -9.29
N ASN A 216 -5.58 -4.41 -10.12
CA ASN A 216 -5.51 -5.66 -10.86
C ASN A 216 -5.44 -6.89 -9.94
N CYS A 217 -4.71 -6.81 -8.83
CA CYS A 217 -4.71 -7.89 -7.82
C CYS A 217 -6.12 -8.16 -7.28
N PHE A 218 -6.88 -7.11 -6.96
CA PHE A 218 -8.26 -7.23 -6.48
C PHE A 218 -9.22 -7.76 -7.56
N LEU A 219 -9.15 -7.22 -8.78
CA LEU A 219 -10.01 -7.61 -9.91
C LEU A 219 -9.78 -9.06 -10.38
N THR A 220 -8.68 -9.68 -9.96
CA THR A 220 -8.26 -11.00 -10.40
C THR A 220 -7.94 -11.95 -9.24
N ALA A 221 -8.50 -11.69 -8.04
CA ALA A 221 -8.20 -12.40 -6.79
C ALA A 221 -8.17 -13.94 -6.90
N TYR A 222 -9.03 -14.52 -7.74
CA TYR A 222 -9.15 -15.97 -7.96
C TYR A 222 -8.94 -16.39 -9.42
N ILE A 223 -8.32 -15.55 -10.25
CA ILE A 223 -8.16 -15.84 -11.69
C ILE A 223 -7.34 -17.10 -11.96
N GLN A 224 -6.49 -17.51 -11.01
CA GLN A 224 -5.65 -18.68 -11.10
C GLN A 224 -6.29 -19.94 -10.48
N GLU A 225 -7.44 -19.80 -9.81
CA GLU A 225 -8.09 -20.92 -9.11
C GLU A 225 -9.26 -21.49 -9.92
N GLU A 226 -9.01 -22.62 -10.59
CA GLU A 226 -9.97 -23.29 -11.49
C GLU A 226 -11.27 -23.72 -10.77
N LYS A 227 -11.23 -23.86 -9.44
CA LYS A 227 -12.37 -24.33 -8.63
C LYS A 227 -13.41 -23.24 -8.35
N ILE A 228 -13.07 -21.97 -8.55
CA ILE A 228 -13.98 -20.85 -8.29
C ILE A 228 -14.35 -20.23 -9.64
N ALA A 229 -15.55 -20.55 -10.14
CA ALA A 229 -16.03 -20.09 -11.44
C ALA A 229 -16.53 -18.64 -11.37
N LEU A 230 -15.60 -17.68 -11.36
CA LEU A 230 -15.90 -16.25 -11.47
C LEU A 230 -15.78 -15.78 -12.93
N ASP A 231 -16.67 -14.88 -13.33
CA ASP A 231 -16.62 -14.24 -14.65
C ASP A 231 -15.66 -13.04 -14.63
N TYR A 232 -14.50 -13.23 -15.25
CA TYR A 232 -13.46 -12.20 -15.37
C TYR A 232 -13.60 -11.32 -16.62
N THR A 233 -14.67 -11.44 -17.41
CA THR A 233 -14.86 -10.64 -18.64
C THR A 233 -14.81 -9.15 -18.34
N LYS A 234 -15.52 -8.71 -17.29
CA LYS A 234 -15.49 -7.32 -16.84
C LYS A 234 -14.14 -6.94 -16.25
N SER A 235 -13.45 -7.86 -15.56
CA SER A 235 -12.12 -7.58 -15.01
C SER A 235 -11.18 -7.22 -16.14
N ILE A 236 -11.17 -8.02 -17.21
CA ILE A 236 -10.33 -7.78 -18.40
C ILE A 236 -10.64 -6.43 -19.04
N LEU A 237 -11.91 -6.02 -19.11
CA LEU A 237 -12.29 -4.70 -19.64
C LEU A 237 -11.76 -3.55 -18.77
N PHE A 238 -11.95 -3.63 -17.45
CA PHE A 238 -11.45 -2.62 -16.52
C PHE A 238 -9.92 -2.56 -16.51
N MET A 239 -9.24 -3.70 -16.53
CA MET A 239 -7.77 -3.75 -16.62
C MET A 239 -7.28 -3.00 -17.86
N LYS A 240 -7.85 -3.26 -19.05
CA LYS A 240 -7.49 -2.55 -20.28
C LYS A 240 -7.74 -1.05 -20.18
N LEU A 241 -8.85 -0.65 -19.57
CA LEU A 241 -9.21 0.75 -19.38
C LEU A 241 -8.23 1.45 -18.43
N LEU A 242 -7.87 0.81 -17.32
CA LEU A 242 -6.94 1.34 -16.33
C LEU A 242 -5.53 1.46 -16.91
N THR A 243 -5.04 0.47 -17.66
CA THR A 243 -3.76 0.57 -18.39
C THR A 243 -3.74 1.78 -19.32
N LYS A 244 -4.81 1.98 -20.10
CA LYS A 244 -4.90 3.16 -20.99
C LYS A 244 -4.80 4.47 -20.20
N TYR A 245 -5.49 4.57 -19.06
CA TYR A 245 -5.46 5.78 -18.26
C TYR A 245 -4.14 5.98 -17.51
N GLU A 246 -3.44 4.92 -17.13
CA GLU A 246 -2.07 4.97 -16.64
C GLU A 246 -1.14 5.56 -17.72
N ASP A 247 -1.22 5.05 -18.95
CA ASP A 247 -0.45 5.54 -20.09
C ASP A 247 -0.78 7.01 -20.43
N ASP A 248 -2.05 7.41 -20.31
CA ASP A 248 -2.47 8.81 -20.48
C ASP A 248 -1.83 9.70 -19.41
N VAL A 249 -1.82 9.28 -18.14
CA VAL A 249 -1.13 10.02 -17.06
C VAL A 249 0.36 10.18 -17.39
N GLY A 250 1.04 9.09 -17.76
CA GLY A 250 2.45 9.13 -18.12
C GLY A 250 2.73 10.10 -19.29
N ARG A 251 1.89 10.10 -20.32
CA ARG A 251 2.02 11.00 -21.48
C ARG A 251 1.78 12.47 -21.14
N GLU A 252 0.71 12.77 -20.41
CA GLU A 252 0.39 14.16 -20.04
C GLU A 252 1.52 14.80 -19.23
N PHE A 253 2.08 14.08 -18.26
CA PHE A 253 3.20 14.61 -17.48
C PHE A 253 4.53 14.66 -18.25
N SER A 254 4.71 13.81 -19.26
CA SER A 254 5.88 13.89 -20.15
C SER A 254 5.82 15.12 -21.06
N ASN A 255 4.62 15.60 -21.40
CA ASN A 255 4.44 16.81 -22.20
C ASN A 255 4.63 18.12 -21.40
N CYS A 256 4.73 18.02 -20.07
CA CYS A 256 4.93 19.17 -19.18
C CYS A 256 6.41 19.44 -18.84
N GLN A 257 7.35 18.60 -19.33
CA GLN A 257 8.80 18.73 -19.12
C GLN A 257 9.46 19.61 -20.20
#